data_AF-A0A2N1MCS7-F1
#
_entry.id   AF-A0A2N1MCS7-F1
#
_cell.length_a   1.000
_cell.length_b   1.000
_cell.length_c   1.000
_cell.angle_alpha   90.00
_cell.angle_beta   90.00
_cell.angle_gamma   90.00
#
_symmetry.space_group_name_H-M   'P 1'
#
loop_
_entity.id
_entity.type
_entity.pdbx_description
1 polymer ?
#
loop_
_entity_poly.entity_id
_entity_poly.type
_entity_poly.pdbx_seq_one_letter_code
_entity_poly.pdbx_strand_id
1 'polypeptide(L)'
;MWTCKSCASELDNIIQETKEFFEGACNSLLINANKDPIIDDKLVNKMTFWDRTYSETKITFIDLIKGIISCELSAYTSLIFENQNLQEKFLVLLRNFIFEKSWNFWNYRCLKQKEKKRRLKINLKKVKENLNEDKYIDPNRKLLINLTFSVV
;
A
#
# COMPACT_ATOMS: atom_id res chain seq x y z
N MET A 1 13.87 3.80 10.19
CA MET A 1 12.73 4.32 11.01
C MET A 1 11.43 3.49 10.87
N TRP A 2 11.40 2.44 10.03
CA TRP A 2 10.41 1.34 10.09
C TRP A 2 10.94 0.10 10.86
N THR A 3 12.14 0.23 11.42
CA THR A 3 13.03 -0.88 11.81
C THR A 3 13.03 -1.19 13.31
N CYS A 4 12.11 -0.61 14.08
CA CYS A 4 11.91 -0.96 15.49
C CYS A 4 11.16 -2.29 15.59
N LYS A 5 11.59 -3.21 16.47
CA LYS A 5 10.94 -4.53 16.63
C LYS A 5 9.43 -4.45 16.90
N SER A 6 8.97 -3.49 17.71
CA SER A 6 7.53 -3.32 17.96
C SER A 6 6.76 -2.80 16.73
N CYS A 7 7.38 -1.91 15.95
CA CYS A 7 6.78 -1.44 14.69
C CYS A 7 6.71 -2.54 13.63
N ALA A 8 7.64 -3.49 13.68
CA ALA A 8 7.69 -4.62 12.77
C ALA A 8 6.48 -5.55 13.00
N SER A 9 6.19 -5.90 14.26
CA SER A 9 5.02 -6.72 14.61
C SER A 9 3.68 -6.02 14.35
N GLU A 10 3.59 -4.70 14.60
CA GLU A 10 2.38 -3.94 14.26
C GLU A 10 2.11 -3.95 12.75
N LEU A 11 3.16 -3.80 11.94
CA LEU A 11 3.02 -3.82 10.48
C LEU A 11 2.67 -5.22 9.96
N ASP A 12 3.22 -6.28 10.56
CA ASP A 12 2.83 -7.66 10.25
C ASP A 12 1.34 -7.90 10.53
N ASN A 13 0.83 -7.38 11.66
CA ASN A 13 -0.58 -7.46 11.99
C ASN A 13 -1.43 -6.71 10.96
N ILE A 14 -1.06 -5.49 10.58
CA ILE A 14 -1.79 -4.72 9.56
C ILE A 14 -1.78 -5.47 8.22
N ILE A 15 -0.66 -6.07 7.82
CA ILE A 15 -0.57 -6.88 6.61
C ILE A 15 -1.53 -8.06 6.68
N GLN A 16 -1.52 -8.79 7.80
CA GLN A 16 -2.38 -9.95 7.99
C GLN A 16 -3.87 -9.58 7.94
N GLU A 17 -4.27 -8.53 8.66
CA GLU A 17 -5.64 -8.00 8.61
C GLU A 17 -6.02 -7.51 7.20
N THR A 18 -5.07 -6.95 6.44
CA THR A 18 -5.31 -6.51 5.06
C THR A 18 -5.50 -7.69 4.12
N LYS A 19 -4.79 -8.80 4.33
CA LYS A 19 -4.99 -10.04 3.56
C LYS A 19 -6.37 -10.63 3.79
N GLU A 20 -6.79 -10.73 5.05
CA GLU A 20 -8.13 -11.20 5.43
C GLU A 20 -9.22 -10.30 4.84
N PHE A 21 -9.04 -8.98 4.93
CA PHE A 21 -9.93 -8.02 4.29
C PHE A 21 -9.97 -8.20 2.77
N PHE A 22 -8.81 -8.38 2.12
CA PHE A 22 -8.72 -8.56 0.68
C PHE A 22 -9.56 -9.75 0.23
N GLU A 23 -9.37 -10.91 0.86
CA GLU A 23 -10.10 -12.13 0.58
C GLU A 23 -11.62 -11.94 0.79
N GLY A 24 -12.00 -11.48 1.98
CA GLY A 24 -13.40 -11.31 2.36
C GLY A 24 -14.13 -10.29 1.48
N ALA A 25 -13.51 -9.15 1.19
CA ALA A 25 -14.09 -8.11 0.36
C ALA A 25 -14.21 -8.53 -1.11
N CYS A 26 -13.20 -9.21 -1.66
CA CYS A 26 -13.30 -9.77 -3.01
C CYS A 26 -14.46 -10.75 -3.12
N ASN A 27 -14.49 -11.77 -2.26
CA ASN A 27 -15.52 -12.81 -2.31
C ASN A 27 -16.92 -12.23 -2.05
N SER A 28 -17.05 -11.29 -1.11
CA SER A 28 -18.32 -10.59 -0.87
C SER A 28 -18.81 -9.83 -2.11
N LEU A 29 -17.92 -9.11 -2.81
CA LEU A 29 -18.28 -8.39 -4.03
C LEU A 29 -18.64 -9.33 -5.18
N LEU A 30 -17.96 -10.47 -5.31
CA LEU A 30 -18.29 -11.49 -6.31
C LEU A 30 -19.67 -12.11 -6.05
N ILE A 31 -19.95 -12.52 -4.82
CA ILE A 31 -21.25 -13.08 -4.43
C ILE A 31 -22.38 -12.08 -4.70
N ASN A 32 -22.17 -10.81 -4.35
CA ASN A 32 -23.15 -9.74 -4.63
C ASN A 32 -23.35 -9.50 -6.14
N ALA A 33 -22.41 -9.93 -6.98
CA ALA A 33 -22.51 -9.90 -8.43
C ALA A 33 -22.97 -11.24 -9.04
N ASN A 34 -23.47 -12.17 -8.21
CA ASN A 34 -23.85 -13.53 -8.61
C ASN A 34 -22.71 -14.34 -9.25
N LYS A 35 -21.46 -14.11 -8.82
CA LYS A 35 -20.28 -14.89 -9.20
C LYS A 35 -19.82 -15.75 -8.03
N ASP A 36 -19.17 -16.88 -8.34
CA ASP A 36 -18.59 -17.75 -7.33
C ASP A 36 -17.42 -17.06 -6.58
N PRO A 37 -17.26 -17.30 -5.27
CA PRO A 37 -16.07 -16.86 -4.55
C PRO A 37 -14.87 -17.71 -4.99
N ILE A 38 -13.83 -17.05 -5.50
CA ILE A 38 -12.63 -17.71 -6.07
C ILE A 38 -11.33 -17.32 -5.36
N ILE A 39 -11.39 -16.41 -4.39
CA ILE A 39 -10.21 -15.93 -3.66
C ILE A 39 -10.03 -16.74 -2.38
N ASP A 40 -8.84 -17.30 -2.20
CA ASP A 40 -8.43 -18.02 -1.00
C ASP A 40 -7.13 -17.44 -0.40
N ASP A 41 -6.84 -17.85 0.83
CA ASP A 41 -5.65 -17.46 1.58
C ASP A 41 -4.35 -17.79 0.82
N LYS A 42 -4.33 -18.92 0.13
CA LYS A 42 -3.18 -19.40 -0.65
C LYS A 42 -2.84 -18.48 -1.81
N LEU A 43 -3.85 -17.97 -2.50
CA LEU A 43 -3.70 -17.02 -3.60
C LEU A 43 -3.28 -15.65 -3.08
N VAL A 44 -3.94 -15.18 -2.01
CA VAL A 44 -3.59 -13.92 -1.36
C VAL A 44 -2.14 -13.95 -0.87
N ASN A 45 -1.71 -15.02 -0.21
CA ASN A 45 -0.35 -15.14 0.34
C ASN A 45 0.77 -15.15 -0.71
N LYS A 46 0.46 -15.44 -1.97
CA LYS A 46 1.45 -15.44 -3.07
C LYS A 46 1.77 -14.05 -3.62
N MET A 47 0.98 -13.03 -3.30
CA MET A 47 1.20 -11.70 -3.85
C MET A 47 2.48 -11.07 -3.30
N THR A 48 3.22 -10.41 -4.18
CA THR A 48 4.58 -9.92 -3.88
C THR A 48 4.61 -8.62 -3.08
N PHE A 49 3.52 -7.84 -3.15
CA PHE A 49 3.43 -6.52 -2.51
C PHE A 49 3.12 -6.57 -1.00
N TRP A 50 3.05 -7.76 -0.38
CA TRP A 50 2.94 -7.87 1.09
C TRP A 50 4.26 -7.63 1.82
N ASP A 51 5.38 -7.51 1.10
CA ASP A 51 6.67 -7.24 1.72
C ASP A 51 6.63 -5.89 2.47
N ARG A 52 6.98 -5.93 3.75
CA ARG A 52 7.06 -4.75 4.62
C ARG A 52 8.36 -3.97 4.46
N THR A 53 9.34 -4.53 3.75
CA THR A 53 10.66 -3.94 3.57
C THR A 53 10.58 -2.87 2.50
N TYR A 54 11.10 -1.68 2.79
CA TYR A 54 11.20 -0.65 1.76
C TYR A 54 12.07 -1.11 0.60
N SER A 55 11.59 -0.91 -0.62
CA SER A 55 12.34 -1.15 -1.85
C SER A 55 12.24 0.05 -2.77
N GLU A 56 13.35 0.38 -3.43
CA GLU A 56 13.40 1.39 -4.49
C GLU A 56 12.90 0.84 -5.83
N THR A 57 13.01 -0.47 -6.04
CA THR A 57 12.74 -1.12 -7.34
C THR A 57 11.46 -1.95 -7.36
N LYS A 58 10.92 -2.31 -6.20
CA LYS A 58 9.71 -3.13 -6.07
C LYS A 58 8.62 -2.37 -5.34
N ILE A 59 7.37 -2.65 -5.70
CA ILE A 59 6.21 -2.23 -4.91
C ILE A 59 6.14 -3.11 -3.67
N THR A 60 5.93 -2.46 -2.53
CA THR A 60 5.91 -3.07 -1.21
C THR A 60 4.65 -2.63 -0.47
N PHE A 61 4.36 -3.23 0.68
CA PHE A 61 3.20 -2.86 1.48
C PHE A 61 3.26 -1.39 1.94
N ILE A 62 4.48 -0.86 2.10
CA ILE A 62 4.70 0.56 2.40
C ILE A 62 4.14 1.46 1.30
N ASP A 63 4.20 1.04 0.04
CA ASP A 63 3.65 1.81 -1.08
C ASP A 63 2.12 1.76 -1.10
N LEU A 64 1.52 0.61 -0.74
CA LEU A 64 0.07 0.51 -0.53
C LEU A 64 -0.42 1.44 0.59
N ILE A 65 0.32 1.53 1.70
CA ILE A 65 0.04 2.49 2.78
C ILE A 65 0.07 3.93 2.28
N LYS A 66 0.96 4.26 1.33
CA LYS A 66 1.01 5.59 0.70
C LYS A 66 -0.14 5.83 -0.29
N GLY A 67 -0.98 4.82 -0.54
CA GLY A 67 -2.06 4.86 -1.51
C GLY A 67 -1.62 4.62 -2.95
N ILE A 68 -0.42 4.07 -3.17
CA ILE A 68 0.05 3.70 -4.51
C ILE A 68 -0.53 2.32 -4.84
N ILE A 69 -1.34 2.22 -5.89
CA ILE A 69 -1.85 0.96 -6.42
C ILE A 69 -0.94 0.51 -7.57
N SER A 70 -0.36 -0.69 -7.48
CA SER A 70 0.50 -1.22 -8.54
C SER A 70 -0.31 -1.66 -9.76
N CYS A 71 0.32 -1.64 -10.94
CA CYS A 71 -0.26 -2.23 -12.14
C CYS A 71 -0.54 -3.73 -11.96
N GLU A 72 0.29 -4.45 -11.18
CA GLU A 72 0.07 -5.87 -10.84
C GLU A 72 -1.23 -6.06 -10.05
N LEU A 73 -1.46 -5.28 -9.00
CA LEU A 73 -2.70 -5.31 -8.22
C LEU A 73 -3.91 -4.90 -9.07
N SER A 74 -3.74 -3.89 -9.92
CA SER A 74 -4.79 -3.47 -10.85
C SER A 74 -5.15 -4.58 -11.84
N ALA A 75 -4.17 -5.15 -12.54
CA ALA A 75 -4.39 -6.24 -13.50
C ALA A 75 -5.02 -7.47 -12.84
N TYR A 76 -4.54 -7.83 -11.65
CA TYR A 76 -5.08 -8.93 -10.87
C TYR A 76 -6.55 -8.72 -10.49
N THR A 77 -6.90 -7.54 -9.99
CA THR A 77 -8.30 -7.22 -9.65
C THR A 77 -9.19 -7.11 -10.89
N SER A 78 -8.66 -6.65 -12.03
CA SER A 78 -9.39 -6.67 -13.30
C SER A 78 -9.77 -8.09 -13.72
N LEU A 79 -8.85 -9.06 -13.56
CA LEU A 79 -9.10 -10.47 -13.87
C LEU A 79 -10.15 -11.11 -12.94
N ILE A 80 -10.16 -10.74 -11.65
CA ILE A 80 -11.14 -11.26 -10.70
C ILE A 80 -12.55 -10.78 -11.04
N PHE A 81 -12.71 -9.48 -11.23
CA PHE A 81 -14.04 -8.89 -11.30
C PHE A 81 -14.62 -8.93 -12.72
N GLU A 82 -13.77 -8.81 -13.76
CA GLU A 82 -14.17 -8.63 -15.16
C GLU A 82 -15.20 -7.51 -15.35
N ASN A 83 -15.22 -6.57 -14.39
CA ASN A 83 -16.18 -5.49 -14.29
C ASN A 83 -15.47 -4.31 -13.63
N GLN A 84 -15.31 -3.22 -14.38
CA GLN A 84 -14.57 -2.05 -13.94
C GLN A 84 -15.18 -1.41 -12.69
N ASN A 85 -16.51 -1.35 -12.57
CA ASN A 85 -17.17 -0.73 -11.42
C ASN A 85 -16.94 -1.54 -10.13
N LEU A 86 -16.98 -2.88 -10.21
CA LEU A 86 -16.67 -3.74 -9.07
C LEU A 86 -15.20 -3.65 -8.68
N GLN A 87 -14.31 -3.60 -9.67
CA GLN A 87 -12.89 -3.39 -9.46
C GLN A 87 -12.62 -2.06 -8.75
N GLU A 88 -13.14 -0.95 -9.25
CA GLU A 88 -12.97 0.37 -8.66
C GLU A 88 -13.52 0.41 -7.23
N LYS A 89 -14.71 -0.16 -7.01
CA LYS A 89 -15.31 -0.28 -5.68
C LYS A 89 -14.39 -1.05 -4.72
N PHE A 90 -13.83 -2.17 -5.15
CA PHE A 90 -12.89 -2.95 -4.36
C PHE A 90 -11.61 -2.15 -4.03
N LEU A 91 -11.00 -1.50 -5.03
CA LEU A 91 -9.77 -0.73 -4.83
C LEU A 91 -9.97 0.44 -3.86
N VAL A 92 -11.12 1.11 -3.90
CA VAL A 92 -11.49 2.15 -2.93
C VAL A 92 -11.65 1.56 -1.53
N LEU A 93 -12.35 0.43 -1.40
CA LEU A 93 -12.53 -0.27 -0.12
C LEU A 93 -11.18 -0.70 0.49
N LEU A 94 -10.30 -1.29 -0.33
CA LEU A 94 -8.96 -1.70 0.08
C LEU A 94 -8.11 -0.52 0.55
N ARG A 95 -8.09 0.56 -0.23
CA ARG A 95 -7.34 1.77 0.13
C ARG A 95 -7.83 2.37 1.44
N ASN A 96 -9.15 2.44 1.64
CA ASN A 96 -9.73 2.97 2.87
C ASN A 96 -9.41 2.08 4.07
N PHE A 97 -9.51 0.76 3.91
CA PHE A 97 -9.14 -0.18 4.97
C PHE A 97 -7.68 -0.02 5.42
N ILE A 98 -6.74 -0.01 4.45
CA ILE A 98 -5.31 0.17 4.73
C ILE A 98 -5.05 1.52 5.40
N PHE A 99 -5.73 2.58 4.93
CA PHE A 99 -5.64 3.90 5.54
C PHE A 99 -6.06 3.89 7.00
N GLU A 100 -7.25 3.36 7.32
CA GLU A 100 -7.76 3.29 8.69
C GLU A 100 -6.83 2.48 9.62
N LYS A 101 -6.34 1.33 9.15
CA LYS A 101 -5.41 0.49 9.93
C LYS A 101 -4.06 1.17 10.16
N SER A 102 -3.57 1.92 9.18
CA SER A 102 -2.29 2.63 9.30
C SER A 102 -2.41 4.03 9.94
N TRP A 103 -3.62 4.57 10.11
CA TRP A 103 -3.85 5.93 10.59
C TRP A 103 -3.28 6.18 11.98
N ASN A 104 -3.54 5.26 12.93
CA ASN A 104 -3.04 5.37 14.30
C ASN A 104 -1.51 5.42 14.36
N PHE A 105 -0.87 4.63 13.51
CA PHE A 105 0.58 4.60 13.37
C PHE A 105 1.12 5.95 12.85
N TRP A 106 0.48 6.54 11.85
CA TRP A 106 0.89 7.83 11.29
C TRP A 106 0.66 8.99 12.26
N ASN A 107 -0.47 9.03 12.95
CA ASN A 107 -0.79 10.09 13.88
C ASN A 107 0.22 10.21 15.01
N TYR A 108 0.55 9.07 15.65
CA TYR A 108 1.53 9.05 16.72
C TYR A 108 2.90 9.57 16.25
N ARG A 109 3.37 9.14 15.07
CA ARG A 109 4.64 9.58 14.49
C ARG A 109 4.62 11.07 14.14
N CYS A 110 3.54 11.54 13.53
CA CYS A 110 3.33 12.95 13.21
C CYS A 110 3.42 13.82 14.48
N LEU A 111 2.82 13.38 15.58
CA LEU A 111 2.90 14.07 16.87
C LEU A 111 4.34 14.09 17.42
N LYS A 112 5.01 12.93 17.46
CA LYS A 112 6.42 12.86 17.91
C LYS A 112 7.36 13.72 17.07
N GLN A 113 7.11 13.80 15.77
CA GLN A 113 7.92 14.61 14.88
C GLN A 113 7.65 16.11 15.07
N LYS A 114 6.41 16.51 15.33
CA LYS A 114 6.06 17.88 15.76
C LYS A 114 6.76 18.24 17.08
N GLU A 115 6.75 17.35 18.07
CA GLU A 115 7.47 17.56 19.34
C GLU A 115 8.97 17.75 19.14
N LYS A 116 9.61 16.89 18.32
CA LYS A 116 11.04 16.98 18.00
C LYS A 116 11.37 18.30 17.29
N LYS A 117 10.56 18.70 16.30
CA LYS A 117 10.70 20.00 15.62
C LYS A 117 10.58 21.17 16.59
N ARG A 118 9.62 21.13 17.52
CA ARG A 118 9.44 22.15 18.58
C ARG A 118 10.67 22.26 19.48
N ARG A 119 11.22 21.13 19.95
CA ARG A 119 12.43 21.08 20.80
C ARG A 119 13.66 21.65 20.09
N LEU A 120 13.80 21.34 18.81
CA LEU A 120 14.93 21.80 17.99
C LEU A 120 14.75 23.23 17.45
N LYS A 121 13.67 23.94 17.81
CA LYS A 121 13.31 25.28 17.30
C LYS A 121 13.36 25.35 15.76
N ILE A 122 13.05 24.25 15.09
CA ILE A 122 13.04 24.16 13.63
C ILE A 122 11.79 24.88 13.12
N ASN A 123 11.98 26.02 12.45
CA ASN A 123 10.92 26.76 11.79
C ASN A 123 10.57 26.11 10.44
N LEU A 124 9.28 26.09 10.06
CA LEU A 124 8.79 25.66 8.75
C LEU A 124 9.54 26.32 7.58
N LYS A 125 10.00 27.56 7.76
CA LYS A 125 10.79 28.30 6.76
C LYS A 125 12.15 27.61 6.48
N LYS A 126 12.90 27.22 7.52
CA LYS A 126 14.17 26.47 7.39
C LYS A 126 13.98 25.06 6.82
N VAL A 127 12.86 24.40 7.09
CA VAL A 127 12.56 23.08 6.51
C VAL A 127 12.30 23.19 5.01
N LYS A 128 11.60 24.24 4.57
CA LYS A 128 11.37 24.51 3.14
C LYS A 128 12.63 24.94 2.40
N GLU A 129 13.50 25.73 3.05
CA GLU A 129 14.81 26.10 2.51
C GLU A 129 15.74 24.87 2.34
N ASN A 130 15.67 23.89 3.24
CA ASN A 130 16.41 22.61 3.16
C ASN A 130 15.72 21.53 2.31
N LEU A 131 14.54 21.80 1.73
CA LEU A 131 13.81 20.85 0.86
C LEU A 131 14.19 21.00 -0.61
N ASN A 132 15.08 21.94 -0.94
CA ASN A 132 15.68 22.02 -2.26
C ASN A 132 16.96 21.18 -2.29
N GLU A 133 17.04 20.36 -3.33
CA GLU A 133 18.13 19.45 -3.70
C GLU A 133 18.10 18.12 -2.94
N ASP A 134 17.73 17.07 -3.69
CA ASP A 134 17.86 15.65 -3.39
C ASP A 134 16.78 14.94 -2.53
N LYS A 135 15.95 14.21 -3.29
CA LYS A 135 15.31 12.93 -2.92
C LYS A 135 14.09 13.00 -2.02
N TYR A 136 12.96 13.39 -2.60
CA TYR A 136 11.69 12.82 -2.12
C TYR A 136 10.74 12.55 -3.29
N ILE A 137 10.80 11.30 -3.75
CA ILE A 137 10.03 10.70 -4.86
C ILE A 137 10.47 11.25 -6.22
N ASP A 138 11.27 10.47 -6.95
CA ASP A 138 11.52 10.70 -8.36
C ASP A 138 10.19 10.56 -9.14
N PRO A 139 9.65 11.63 -9.76
CA PRO A 139 8.47 11.52 -10.61
C PRO A 139 8.71 10.65 -11.85
N ASN A 140 9.98 10.41 -12.21
CA ASN A 140 10.43 9.49 -13.25
C ASN A 140 10.83 8.12 -12.70
N ARG A 141 10.34 7.71 -11.51
CA ARG A 141 10.51 6.33 -10.99
C ARG A 141 9.89 5.35 -11.99
N LYS A 142 10.65 5.00 -13.03
CA LYS A 142 10.35 3.96 -13.99
C LYS A 142 10.41 2.67 -13.20
N LEU A 143 9.25 2.12 -12.89
CA LEU A 143 9.14 0.68 -12.66
C LEU A 143 9.82 0.04 -13.87
N LEU A 144 10.87 -0.76 -13.65
CA LEU A 144 11.42 -1.61 -14.70
C LEU A 144 10.32 -2.62 -15.05
N ILE A 145 9.41 -2.22 -15.94
CA ILE A 145 8.53 -3.13 -16.63
C ILE A 145 9.45 -3.82 -17.64
N ASN A 146 9.98 -4.97 -17.27
CA ASN A 146 10.44 -5.93 -18.28
C ASN A 146 9.18 -6.41 -19.01
N LEU A 147 8.73 -5.60 -19.98
CA LEU A 147 7.87 -6.01 -21.06
C LEU A 147 8.67 -6.96 -21.95
N THR A 148 8.73 -8.23 -21.58
CA THR A 148 8.87 -9.27 -22.61
C THR A 148 7.46 -9.60 -23.08
N PHE A 149 6.93 -8.73 -23.95
CA PHE A 149 5.96 -9.18 -24.94
C PHE A 149 6.66 -10.24 -25.79
N SER A 150 6.14 -11.45 -25.79
CA SER A 150 6.34 -12.38 -26.90
C SER A 150 4.95 -12.81 -27.32
N VAL A 151 4.49 -12.14 -28.37
CA VAL A 151 3.38 -12.55 -29.21
C VAL A 151 3.74 -13.91 -29.80
N VAL A 152 2.96 -14.93 -29.49
CA VAL A 152 2.48 -15.95 -30.45
C VAL A 152 1.07 -16.33 -30.04
#